data_AF-A0A965AN72-F1
#
_entry.id   AF-A0A965AN72-F1
#
_cell.length_a   1.000
_cell.length_b   1.000
_cell.length_c   1.000
_cell.angle_alpha   90.00
_cell.angle_beta   90.00
_cell.angle_gamma   90.00
#
_symmetry.space_group_name_H-M   'P 1'
#
loop_
_entity.id
_entity.type
_entity.pdbx_description
1 polymer ?
#
loop_
_entity_poly.entity_id
_entity_poly.type
_entity_poly.pdbx_seq_one_letter_code
_entity_poly.pdbx_strand_id
1 'polypeptide(L)'
;QQGDFLYGDEGVDEIIGGDTEFNRMLGGDGDDAITGGAARDVALGQAGNDTISTLGGNDSLNGGEDNDVLQGGDDDDTLVGGPGADEVYGQNGSDLLVVIDQSLTLAGPFATPAGAGIVDFYDGGNGNDTLALVDNINLTLTDTELMAYGETHGVASIEHAYLEGGAGDNTFDAVGFSGSTEMHGQAGNDTLLGGSGVDAIYGGDDDDTISGNDNHDMLAGQAGNDTITGGGGNDTLIGGLGVNTLAGKDGDDTYLFSDVIASDEIDDTGGGSDVANFTAFTSNLTLLVGNANAAVVVSQGARFQAAFVTDQIESYLLGSGADTLEIKDGSSTIGSVDAGNGTDLLTYQGGTSGLAAWTTGVSVSLAAGTATGFGATLNVEDASAPILVTQGSSFQAAFVTDKIESVLLGSGSDTLEIKEGSSTIASVDAGNSTDLVSYQGAVSGWAAWTSSVNV
;
A
#
# COMPACT_ATOMS: atom_id res chain seq x y z
N GLN A 1 -2.27 39.84 -11.46
CA GLN A 1 -2.20 40.74 -10.30
C GLN A 1 -1.12 41.77 -10.62
N GLN A 2 -1.17 42.98 -10.05
CA GLN A 2 -0.12 43.99 -10.25
C GLN A 2 1.16 43.44 -9.61
N GLY A 3 2.28 43.64 -10.29
CA GLY A 3 3.55 43.01 -9.98
C GLY A 3 4.61 43.53 -10.92
N ASP A 4 5.83 43.70 -10.43
CA ASP A 4 6.91 44.28 -11.20
C ASP A 4 7.65 43.21 -12.02
N PHE A 5 8.25 43.67 -13.12
CA PHE A 5 9.13 42.86 -13.95
C PHE A 5 10.50 43.53 -13.95
N LEU A 6 11.47 42.86 -13.34
CA LEU A 6 12.85 43.32 -13.20
C LEU A 6 13.76 42.43 -14.05
N TYR A 7 14.72 43.04 -14.72
CA TYR A 7 15.59 42.38 -15.69
C TYR A 7 16.98 42.99 -15.62
N GLY A 8 17.99 42.17 -15.31
CA GLY A 8 19.40 42.46 -15.56
C GLY A 8 19.77 42.10 -17.00
N ASP A 9 20.83 42.72 -17.51
CA ASP A 9 21.26 42.56 -18.90
C ASP A 9 22.50 41.67 -19.04
N GLU A 10 23.60 42.18 -19.60
CA GLU A 10 24.87 41.44 -19.62
C GLU A 10 25.76 42.06 -18.53
N GLY A 11 26.28 41.26 -17.61
CA GLY A 11 27.19 41.71 -16.57
C GLY A 11 26.79 41.22 -15.19
N VAL A 12 27.16 41.99 -14.17
CA VAL A 12 26.83 41.69 -12.78
C VAL A 12 25.76 42.69 -12.37
N ASP A 13 24.56 42.21 -12.15
CA ASP A 13 23.39 42.99 -11.78
C ASP A 13 22.95 42.75 -10.33
N GLU A 14 22.35 43.79 -9.74
CA GLU A 14 21.71 43.72 -8.42
C GLU A 14 20.21 44.03 -8.62
N ILE A 15 19.38 43.01 -8.41
CA ILE A 15 17.93 43.06 -8.64
C ILE A 15 17.21 42.95 -7.31
N ILE A 16 16.37 43.93 -6.99
CA ILE A 16 15.63 43.98 -5.72
C ILE A 16 14.14 44.18 -6.01
N GLY A 17 13.34 43.13 -5.80
CA GLY A 17 11.87 43.19 -5.87
C GLY A 17 11.29 43.95 -4.69
N GLY A 18 11.69 43.58 -3.47
CA GLY A 18 11.63 44.41 -2.25
C GLY A 18 10.26 44.93 -1.80
N ASP A 19 9.17 44.51 -2.43
CA ASP A 19 7.82 44.95 -2.11
C ASP A 19 6.93 43.79 -1.59
N THR A 20 5.64 44.05 -1.48
CA THR A 20 4.65 43.04 -1.05
C THR A 20 3.79 42.58 -2.23
N GLU A 21 4.22 42.84 -3.46
CA GLU A 21 3.55 42.44 -4.69
C GLU A 21 4.31 41.27 -5.33
N PHE A 22 3.66 40.60 -6.27
CA PHE A 22 4.28 39.48 -7.00
C PHE A 22 5.32 40.02 -7.98
N ASN A 23 6.57 39.56 -7.91
CA ASN A 23 7.64 40.01 -8.79
C ASN A 23 8.10 38.90 -9.74
N ARG A 24 8.57 39.32 -10.91
CA ARG A 24 9.36 38.47 -11.82
C ARG A 24 10.72 39.12 -12.00
N MET A 25 11.75 38.43 -11.56
CA MET A 25 13.13 38.90 -11.55
C MET A 25 13.96 37.96 -12.41
N LEU A 26 14.72 38.53 -13.34
CA LEU A 26 15.58 37.80 -14.27
C LEU A 26 16.99 38.42 -14.18
N GLY A 27 17.99 37.63 -13.80
CA GLY A 27 19.40 38.01 -13.71
C GLY A 27 19.93 38.40 -15.09
N GLY A 28 20.09 37.42 -15.98
CA GLY A 28 20.64 37.66 -17.31
C GLY A 28 21.95 36.91 -17.50
N ASP A 29 22.85 37.44 -18.34
CA ASP A 29 24.17 36.84 -18.50
C ASP A 29 25.13 37.47 -17.48
N GLY A 30 25.68 36.70 -16.54
CA GLY A 30 26.74 37.05 -15.60
C GLY A 30 26.37 36.71 -14.16
N ASP A 31 27.24 37.06 -13.19
CA ASP A 31 27.04 36.67 -11.79
C ASP A 31 26.11 37.68 -11.08
N ASP A 32 24.83 37.37 -10.94
CA ASP A 32 23.80 38.31 -10.47
C ASP A 32 23.39 38.09 -9.01
N ALA A 33 22.93 39.17 -8.38
CA ALA A 33 22.35 39.13 -7.03
C ALA A 33 20.86 39.50 -7.10
N ILE A 34 19.98 38.54 -6.84
CA ILE A 34 18.52 38.70 -6.88
C ILE A 34 17.94 38.61 -5.48
N THR A 35 17.19 39.63 -5.06
CA THR A 35 16.50 39.69 -3.76
C THR A 35 15.00 39.90 -3.92
N GLY A 36 14.21 38.93 -3.46
CA GLY A 36 12.75 38.96 -3.45
C GLY A 36 12.12 39.72 -2.27
N GLY A 37 10.79 39.82 -2.30
CA GLY A 37 9.96 40.44 -1.28
C GLY A 37 9.30 39.42 -0.35
N ALA A 38 8.23 39.85 0.33
CA ALA A 38 7.42 39.00 1.23
C ALA A 38 6.16 38.43 0.56
N ALA A 39 6.14 38.43 -0.77
CA ALA A 39 5.06 37.91 -1.57
C ALA A 39 5.65 36.87 -2.51
N ARG A 40 4.78 35.98 -2.98
CA ARG A 40 5.14 35.00 -4.01
C ARG A 40 5.80 35.70 -5.20
N ASP A 41 7.01 35.30 -5.51
CA ASP A 41 7.90 35.82 -6.52
C ASP A 41 8.38 34.71 -7.46
N VAL A 42 8.97 35.12 -8.58
CA VAL A 42 9.71 34.25 -9.49
C VAL A 42 11.07 34.88 -9.74
N ALA A 43 12.14 34.14 -9.47
CA ALA A 43 13.51 34.56 -9.66
C ALA A 43 14.26 33.56 -10.56
N LEU A 44 14.91 34.05 -11.60
CA LEU A 44 15.69 33.25 -12.55
C LEU A 44 17.08 33.89 -12.69
N GLY A 45 18.15 33.16 -12.37
CA GLY A 45 19.53 33.64 -12.52
C GLY A 45 19.94 33.71 -13.99
N GLN A 46 19.82 32.57 -14.68
CA GLN A 46 20.18 32.31 -16.09
C GLN A 46 21.60 31.80 -16.28
N ALA A 47 22.57 32.60 -16.69
CA ALA A 47 23.92 32.09 -16.94
C ALA A 47 24.91 32.86 -16.10
N GLY A 48 25.74 32.18 -15.32
CA GLY A 48 26.64 32.83 -14.37
C GLY A 48 26.44 32.27 -12.98
N ASN A 49 27.29 32.66 -12.02
CA ASN A 49 27.18 32.18 -10.65
C ASN A 49 26.29 33.13 -9.86
N ASP A 50 25.00 32.84 -9.82
CA ASP A 50 23.98 33.71 -9.28
C ASP A 50 23.75 33.48 -7.79
N THR A 51 23.34 34.53 -7.09
CA THR A 51 22.84 34.46 -5.72
C THR A 51 21.41 34.94 -5.67
N ILE A 52 20.49 34.01 -5.40
CA ILE A 52 19.06 34.27 -5.33
C ILE A 52 18.59 34.07 -3.89
N SER A 53 18.03 35.11 -3.29
CA SER A 53 17.41 35.04 -1.97
C SER A 53 16.04 35.67 -2.00
N THR A 54 15.03 34.87 -1.74
CA THR A 54 13.68 35.34 -1.50
C THR A 54 13.41 35.35 0.01
N LEU A 55 12.44 36.16 0.45
CA LEU A 55 12.23 36.39 1.89
C LEU A 55 11.04 35.60 2.40
N GLY A 56 9.84 35.87 1.90
CA GLY A 56 8.68 35.12 2.33
C GLY A 56 7.62 35.04 1.25
N GLY A 57 6.69 34.11 1.41
CA GLY A 57 5.73 33.75 0.39
C GLY A 57 6.26 32.61 -0.48
N ASN A 58 5.34 31.88 -1.11
CA ASN A 58 5.67 30.67 -1.86
C ASN A 58 6.33 30.98 -3.21
N ASP A 59 7.65 31.02 -3.24
CA ASP A 59 8.48 31.51 -4.33
C ASP A 59 8.91 30.39 -5.30
N SER A 60 9.37 30.80 -6.49
CA SER A 60 9.94 29.89 -7.48
C SER A 60 11.28 30.40 -7.96
N LEU A 61 12.33 29.66 -7.64
CA LEU A 61 13.73 30.02 -7.88
C LEU A 61 14.34 29.03 -8.87
N ASN A 62 15.08 29.55 -9.83
CA ASN A 62 15.91 28.78 -10.75
C ASN A 62 17.28 29.46 -10.86
N GLY A 63 18.35 28.76 -10.52
CA GLY A 63 19.72 29.25 -10.66
C GLY A 63 20.05 29.43 -12.14
N GLY A 64 20.09 28.33 -12.87
CA GLY A 64 20.36 28.34 -14.30
C GLY A 64 21.58 27.51 -14.63
N GLU A 65 22.42 27.99 -15.55
CA GLU A 65 23.73 27.42 -15.86
C GLU A 65 24.80 28.02 -14.93
N ASP A 66 25.82 27.23 -14.60
CA ASP A 66 26.92 27.57 -13.68
C ASP A 66 26.51 27.41 -12.20
N ASN A 67 27.33 27.89 -11.25
CA ASN A 67 27.22 27.48 -9.84
C ASN A 67 26.45 28.51 -9.03
N ASP A 68 25.24 28.17 -8.61
CA ASP A 68 24.30 29.09 -8.02
C ASP A 68 24.10 28.87 -6.52
N VAL A 69 23.66 29.93 -5.84
CA VAL A 69 23.22 29.86 -4.44
C VAL A 69 21.78 30.32 -4.35
N LEU A 70 20.88 29.41 -3.95
CA LEU A 70 19.45 29.65 -3.84
C LEU A 70 19.00 29.58 -2.38
N GLN A 71 18.20 30.54 -1.95
CA GLN A 71 17.64 30.66 -0.61
C GLN A 71 16.14 31.00 -0.73
N GLY A 72 15.27 30.04 -0.41
CA GLY A 72 13.81 30.19 -0.50
C GLY A 72 13.25 31.17 0.53
N GLY A 73 13.56 30.95 1.81
CA GLY A 73 13.21 31.88 2.88
C GLY A 73 12.10 31.31 3.77
N ASP A 74 11.04 32.08 3.97
CA ASP A 74 9.86 31.67 4.72
C ASP A 74 8.73 31.22 3.76
N ASP A 75 7.92 30.24 4.18
CA ASP A 75 6.80 29.65 3.43
C ASP A 75 7.26 28.61 2.38
N ASP A 76 6.33 27.99 1.64
CA ASP A 76 6.63 26.81 0.83
C ASP A 76 7.15 27.19 -0.57
N ASP A 77 8.42 26.94 -0.82
CA ASP A 77 9.13 27.35 -2.03
C ASP A 77 9.38 26.22 -3.03
N THR A 78 9.69 26.58 -4.27
CA THR A 78 10.19 25.63 -5.28
C THR A 78 11.54 26.10 -5.80
N LEU A 79 12.56 25.29 -5.61
CA LEU A 79 13.96 25.63 -5.90
C LEU A 79 14.57 24.64 -6.88
N VAL A 80 15.29 25.17 -7.86
CA VAL A 80 15.97 24.42 -8.90
C VAL A 80 17.35 25.02 -9.10
N GLY A 81 18.42 24.29 -8.79
CA GLY A 81 19.80 24.74 -9.05
C GLY A 81 20.03 24.89 -10.55
N GLY A 82 20.16 23.76 -11.23
CA GLY A 82 20.34 23.69 -12.68
C GLY A 82 21.64 22.97 -13.01
N PRO A 83 22.18 23.13 -14.24
CA PRO A 83 23.50 22.62 -14.56
C PRO A 83 24.60 23.43 -13.85
N GLY A 84 25.27 22.81 -12.89
CA GLY A 84 26.24 23.52 -12.07
C GLY A 84 26.58 22.73 -10.82
N ALA A 85 27.41 23.31 -9.95
CA ALA A 85 27.53 22.85 -8.57
C ALA A 85 26.79 23.84 -7.67
N ASP A 86 25.54 23.52 -7.34
CA ASP A 86 24.63 24.48 -6.72
C ASP A 86 24.50 24.28 -5.21
N GLU A 87 24.24 25.37 -4.47
CA GLU A 87 23.81 25.33 -3.08
C GLU A 87 22.34 25.76 -2.99
N VAL A 88 21.45 24.83 -2.67
CA VAL A 88 20.00 25.02 -2.65
C VAL A 88 19.45 24.87 -1.23
N TYR A 89 18.91 25.97 -0.68
CA TYR A 89 18.40 26.03 0.69
C TYR A 89 16.92 26.45 0.72
N GLY A 90 16.04 25.56 1.19
CA GLY A 90 14.61 25.86 1.41
C GLY A 90 14.40 26.88 2.54
N GLN A 91 14.96 26.57 3.72
CA GLN A 91 14.92 27.34 4.97
C GLN A 91 13.71 27.09 5.86
N ASN A 92 12.61 27.83 5.79
CA ASN A 92 11.43 27.61 6.63
C ASN A 92 10.23 27.40 5.72
N GLY A 93 9.64 26.22 5.70
CA GLY A 93 8.60 25.94 4.73
C GLY A 93 8.44 24.45 4.54
N SER A 94 7.47 24.03 3.73
CA SER A 94 7.49 22.69 3.14
C SER A 94 7.94 22.83 1.70
N ASP A 95 9.25 22.80 1.50
CA ASP A 95 9.89 23.21 0.26
C ASP A 95 9.99 22.06 -0.74
N LEU A 96 10.03 22.40 -2.03
CA LEU A 96 10.28 21.48 -3.13
C LEU A 96 11.64 21.79 -3.76
N LEU A 97 12.62 20.92 -3.54
CA LEU A 97 13.95 21.00 -4.13
C LEU A 97 14.03 20.02 -5.30
N VAL A 98 14.18 20.54 -6.52
CA VAL A 98 14.17 19.73 -7.74
C VAL A 98 15.58 19.51 -8.24
N VAL A 99 15.97 18.24 -8.35
CA VAL A 99 17.25 17.82 -8.90
C VAL A 99 17.13 17.70 -10.42
N ILE A 100 17.77 18.60 -11.14
CA ILE A 100 17.96 18.50 -12.59
C ILE A 100 19.44 18.58 -12.92
N ASP A 101 20.08 17.47 -13.25
CA ASP A 101 21.43 17.51 -13.84
C ASP A 101 21.35 17.01 -15.27
N GLN A 102 21.02 17.93 -16.18
CA GLN A 102 21.11 17.64 -17.61
C GLN A 102 22.53 17.93 -18.12
N SER A 103 23.49 17.15 -17.63
CA SER A 103 24.63 16.64 -18.42
C SER A 103 24.16 15.90 -19.71
N LEU A 104 22.87 15.59 -19.80
CA LEU A 104 22.16 15.21 -21.03
C LEU A 104 22.00 16.40 -21.99
N THR A 105 23.02 16.56 -22.83
CA THR A 105 23.05 17.24 -24.13
C THR A 105 21.67 17.68 -24.69
N LEU A 106 21.31 18.95 -24.51
CA LEU A 106 20.82 19.70 -25.67
C LEU A 106 22.00 19.79 -26.64
N ALA A 107 21.84 19.26 -27.85
CA ALA A 107 22.82 19.36 -28.92
C ALA A 107 23.02 20.84 -29.34
N GLY A 108 23.82 21.57 -28.55
CA GLY A 108 24.28 22.93 -28.77
C GLY A 108 25.80 23.01 -28.53
N PRO A 109 26.50 24.02 -29.08
CA PRO A 109 27.95 23.99 -29.31
C PRO A 109 28.84 24.21 -28.05
N PHE A 110 28.31 24.08 -26.84
CA PHE A 110 29.01 24.43 -25.59
C PHE A 110 29.34 23.23 -24.70
N ALA A 111 29.44 22.02 -25.26
CA ALA A 111 29.94 20.88 -24.51
C ALA A 111 31.45 21.02 -24.23
N THR A 112 31.83 21.10 -22.95
CA THR A 112 33.14 20.63 -22.46
C THR A 112 32.94 19.61 -21.34
N PRO A 113 33.60 18.43 -21.41
CA PRO A 113 33.39 17.35 -20.44
C PRO A 113 34.45 17.27 -19.32
N ALA A 114 33.95 16.85 -18.14
CA ALA A 114 34.51 15.97 -17.11
C ALA A 114 35.76 16.35 -16.29
N GLY A 115 35.57 16.40 -14.95
CA GLY A 115 36.56 15.89 -14.00
C GLY A 115 36.58 16.53 -12.60
N ALA A 116 35.96 15.82 -11.63
CA ALA A 116 36.08 15.94 -10.17
C ALA A 116 35.13 16.93 -9.45
N GLY A 117 33.98 16.41 -9.01
CA GLY A 117 33.19 16.96 -7.90
C GLY A 117 32.31 18.14 -8.28
N ILE A 118 31.42 17.96 -9.26
CA ILE A 118 30.19 18.74 -9.29
C ILE A 118 29.31 18.09 -8.23
N VAL A 119 29.15 18.79 -7.11
CA VAL A 119 28.44 18.28 -5.93
C VAL A 119 27.47 19.38 -5.56
N ASP A 120 26.23 19.20 -5.96
CA ASP A 120 25.14 20.02 -5.44
C ASP A 120 24.99 19.76 -3.93
N PHE A 121 24.41 20.74 -3.24
CA PHE A 121 23.96 20.61 -1.87
C PHE A 121 22.50 21.03 -1.77
N TYR A 122 21.62 20.09 -1.43
CA TYR A 122 20.18 20.32 -1.23
C TYR A 122 19.85 20.23 0.26
N ASP A 123 19.38 21.32 0.86
CA ASP A 123 18.96 21.38 2.26
C ASP A 123 17.56 21.99 2.38
N GLY A 124 16.59 21.17 2.82
CA GLY A 124 15.20 21.62 3.01
C GLY A 124 15.06 22.64 4.13
N GLY A 125 15.81 22.46 5.22
CA GLY A 125 15.72 23.29 6.41
C GLY A 125 14.63 22.84 7.39
N ASN A 126 13.74 23.76 7.76
CA ASN A 126 12.68 23.53 8.73
C ASN A 126 11.34 23.33 8.02
N GLY A 127 10.81 22.12 8.09
CA GLY A 127 9.40 21.85 7.84
C GLY A 127 9.22 20.43 7.35
N ASN A 128 8.59 20.27 6.20
CA ASN A 128 8.40 18.96 5.58
C ASN A 128 8.79 19.06 4.11
N ASP A 129 10.06 18.83 3.85
CA ASP A 129 10.70 19.19 2.61
C ASP A 129 10.76 17.99 1.67
N THR A 130 10.56 18.25 0.39
CA THR A 130 10.56 17.25 -0.67
C THR A 130 11.75 17.44 -1.60
N LEU A 131 12.56 16.40 -1.75
CA LEU A 131 13.54 16.27 -2.82
C LEU A 131 12.90 15.54 -4.00
N ALA A 132 12.89 16.15 -5.18
CA ALA A 132 12.29 15.57 -6.38
C ALA A 132 13.34 15.29 -7.48
N LEU A 133 13.35 14.07 -8.00
CA LEU A 133 14.17 13.67 -9.14
C LEU A 133 13.33 12.86 -10.13
N VAL A 134 13.32 13.30 -11.39
CA VAL A 134 12.57 12.67 -12.48
C VAL A 134 13.50 12.45 -13.67
N ASP A 135 14.08 11.26 -13.78
CA ASP A 135 14.91 10.88 -14.92
C ASP A 135 15.09 9.35 -15.03
N ASN A 136 15.43 8.88 -16.22
CA ASN A 136 15.70 7.48 -16.52
C ASN A 136 17.12 7.07 -16.08
N ILE A 137 17.36 7.01 -14.77
CA ILE A 137 18.67 6.75 -14.18
C ILE A 137 18.61 5.73 -13.06
N ASN A 138 19.79 5.27 -12.62
CA ASN A 138 19.93 4.61 -11.33
C ASN A 138 20.36 5.64 -10.29
N LEU A 139 19.88 5.49 -9.06
CA LEU A 139 20.28 6.34 -7.94
C LEU A 139 20.39 5.57 -6.63
N THR A 140 21.11 6.17 -5.69
CA THR A 140 21.07 5.78 -4.27
C THR A 140 20.83 7.03 -3.43
N LEU A 141 19.88 6.98 -2.51
CA LEU A 141 19.53 8.06 -1.60
C LEU A 141 19.76 7.64 -0.15
N THR A 142 20.36 8.55 0.61
CA THR A 142 20.51 8.47 2.06
C THR A 142 20.15 9.80 2.69
N ASP A 143 20.05 9.85 4.03
CA ASP A 143 19.82 11.10 4.76
C ASP A 143 20.86 12.20 4.49
N THR A 144 22.04 11.85 3.95
CA THR A 144 23.15 12.80 3.76
C THR A 144 23.64 12.93 2.34
N GLU A 145 23.32 11.97 1.47
CA GLU A 145 23.92 11.85 0.14
C GLU A 145 22.89 11.32 -0.87
N LEU A 146 22.85 11.93 -2.05
CA LEU A 146 22.21 11.41 -3.26
C LEU A 146 23.30 11.06 -4.27
N MET A 147 23.42 9.78 -4.62
CA MET A 147 24.27 9.34 -5.73
C MET A 147 23.41 9.21 -6.98
N ALA A 148 23.49 10.18 -7.88
CA ALA A 148 22.77 10.22 -9.15
C ALA A 148 23.71 10.71 -10.27
N TYR A 149 23.40 10.39 -11.53
CA TYR A 149 24.20 10.80 -12.71
C TYR A 149 25.70 10.42 -12.67
N GLY A 150 26.10 9.52 -11.77
CA GLY A 150 27.50 9.13 -11.56
C GLY A 150 28.28 10.06 -10.63
N GLU A 151 27.63 11.04 -10.00
CA GLU A 151 28.18 11.95 -9.01
C GLU A 151 27.52 11.72 -7.63
N THR A 152 27.98 12.43 -6.60
CA THR A 152 27.43 12.37 -5.24
C THR A 152 27.08 13.77 -4.78
N HIS A 153 25.82 14.02 -4.49
CA HIS A 153 25.28 15.30 -4.05
C HIS A 153 25.01 15.24 -2.54
N GLY A 154 25.23 16.35 -1.84
CA GLY A 154 24.87 16.45 -0.44
C GLY A 154 23.38 16.68 -0.27
N VAL A 155 22.79 16.00 0.70
CA VAL A 155 21.38 16.15 1.08
C VAL A 155 21.30 16.41 2.57
N ALA A 156 20.39 17.28 3.00
CA ALA A 156 20.10 17.51 4.40
C ALA A 156 18.65 17.91 4.60
N SER A 157 18.09 17.56 5.76
CA SER A 157 16.77 18.05 6.19
C SER A 157 15.68 17.80 5.14
N ILE A 158 15.63 16.57 4.59
CA ILE A 158 14.59 16.15 3.64
C ILE A 158 13.76 15.07 4.32
N GLU A 159 12.45 15.28 4.39
CA GLU A 159 11.51 14.33 4.98
C GLU A 159 10.83 13.44 3.93
N HIS A 160 10.76 13.91 2.68
CA HIS A 160 10.12 13.19 1.59
C HIS A 160 10.97 13.20 0.30
N ALA A 161 11.04 12.06 -0.39
CA ALA A 161 11.68 11.97 -1.69
C ALA A 161 10.68 11.53 -2.75
N TYR A 162 10.51 12.33 -3.80
CA TYR A 162 9.75 11.97 -5.00
C TYR A 162 10.72 11.53 -6.09
N LEU A 163 10.66 10.25 -6.48
CA LEU A 163 11.59 9.64 -7.43
C LEU A 163 10.79 9.02 -8.57
N GLU A 164 11.03 9.47 -9.79
CA GLU A 164 10.38 8.92 -10.98
C GLU A 164 11.42 8.51 -12.01
N GLY A 165 11.36 7.24 -12.37
CA GLY A 165 12.15 6.59 -13.40
C GLY A 165 11.65 6.89 -14.80
N GLY A 166 12.25 6.21 -15.77
CA GLY A 166 11.90 6.35 -17.18
C GLY A 166 11.51 5.02 -17.81
N ALA A 167 11.69 4.93 -19.13
CA ALA A 167 11.31 3.74 -19.88
C ALA A 167 12.40 2.66 -19.94
N GLY A 168 13.34 2.63 -18.98
CA GLY A 168 14.36 1.59 -18.94
C GLY A 168 14.61 1.13 -17.51
N ASP A 169 15.17 -0.06 -17.38
CA ASP A 169 15.49 -0.70 -16.09
C ASP A 169 16.27 0.26 -15.16
N ASN A 170 15.61 0.75 -14.12
CA ASN A 170 16.13 1.66 -13.11
C ASN A 170 16.38 0.93 -11.78
N THR A 171 17.33 1.44 -11.01
CA THR A 171 17.57 1.00 -9.65
C THR A 171 17.53 2.22 -8.75
N PHE A 172 16.50 2.30 -7.91
CA PHE A 172 16.35 3.30 -6.86
C PHE A 172 16.61 2.64 -5.51
N ASP A 173 17.73 2.98 -4.89
CA ASP A 173 18.12 2.45 -3.58
C ASP A 173 18.02 3.55 -2.52
N ALA A 174 16.92 3.59 -1.77
CA ALA A 174 16.71 4.52 -0.67
C ALA A 174 16.84 3.87 0.71
N VAL A 175 17.50 2.70 0.82
CA VAL A 175 17.61 1.95 2.09
C VAL A 175 18.27 2.77 3.20
N GLY A 176 19.13 3.73 2.84
CA GLY A 176 19.79 4.63 3.79
C GLY A 176 19.03 5.92 4.09
N PHE A 177 17.81 6.09 3.57
CA PHE A 177 16.96 7.26 3.79
C PHE A 177 15.92 6.97 4.87
N SER A 178 15.79 7.90 5.81
CA SER A 178 14.87 7.77 6.95
C SER A 178 13.52 8.45 6.72
N GLY A 179 13.44 9.35 5.74
CA GLY A 179 12.19 9.94 5.28
C GLY A 179 11.36 8.97 4.44
N SER A 180 10.14 9.40 4.12
CA SER A 180 9.23 8.67 3.21
C SER A 180 9.64 8.86 1.75
N THR A 181 9.42 7.84 0.92
CA THR A 181 9.67 7.89 -0.51
C THR A 181 8.38 7.65 -1.30
N GLU A 182 8.19 8.40 -2.37
CA GLU A 182 7.25 8.08 -3.44
C GLU A 182 8.08 7.72 -4.68
N MET A 183 8.05 6.44 -5.08
CA MET A 183 8.83 5.92 -6.19
C MET A 183 7.95 5.41 -7.32
N HIS A 184 8.27 5.80 -8.55
CA HIS A 184 7.62 5.31 -9.76
C HIS A 184 8.67 4.77 -10.73
N GLY A 185 8.70 3.46 -10.98
CA GLY A 185 9.65 2.84 -11.93
C GLY A 185 9.33 3.17 -13.39
N GLN A 186 8.04 3.24 -13.71
CA GLN A 186 7.46 3.50 -15.04
C GLN A 186 7.51 2.29 -15.98
N ALA A 187 8.53 2.13 -16.83
CA ALA A 187 8.59 0.97 -17.71
C ALA A 187 10.00 0.41 -17.74
N GLY A 188 10.13 -0.90 -17.71
CA GLY A 188 11.41 -1.58 -17.55
C GLY A 188 11.36 -2.49 -16.34
N ASN A 189 12.38 -3.33 -16.17
CA ASN A 189 12.45 -4.20 -15.00
C ASN A 189 13.17 -3.43 -13.90
N ASP A 190 12.41 -2.75 -13.05
CA ASP A 190 12.95 -1.82 -12.06
C ASP A 190 13.30 -2.53 -10.74
N THR A 191 14.24 -1.97 -10.01
CA THR A 191 14.55 -2.35 -8.63
C THR A 191 14.36 -1.15 -7.74
N LEU A 192 13.27 -1.17 -6.97
CA LEU A 192 12.82 -0.05 -6.14
C LEU A 192 12.88 -0.46 -4.67
N LEU A 193 13.84 0.12 -3.94
CA LEU A 193 14.09 -0.20 -2.53
C LEU A 193 13.80 1.04 -1.67
N GLY A 194 12.73 0.96 -0.90
CA GLY A 194 12.33 1.92 0.12
C GLY A 194 13.35 2.04 1.26
N GLY A 195 13.03 2.92 2.20
CA GLY A 195 13.87 3.26 3.34
C GLY A 195 13.30 2.76 4.65
N SER A 196 13.43 3.56 5.70
CA SER A 196 12.73 3.32 6.97
C SER A 196 11.61 4.33 7.21
N GLY A 197 11.16 4.99 6.15
CA GLY A 197 10.01 5.88 6.14
C GLY A 197 8.70 5.11 5.91
N VAL A 198 7.61 5.82 5.68
CA VAL A 198 6.38 5.23 5.13
C VAL A 198 6.40 5.45 3.64
N ASP A 199 6.59 4.38 2.88
CA ASP A 199 6.90 4.46 1.45
C ASP A 199 5.68 4.15 0.57
N ALA A 200 5.64 4.78 -0.59
CA ALA A 200 4.68 4.51 -1.66
C ALA A 200 5.45 4.17 -2.94
N ILE A 201 5.49 2.87 -3.29
CA ILE A 201 6.31 2.38 -4.39
C ILE A 201 5.43 1.76 -5.46
N TYR A 202 5.60 2.23 -6.70
CA TYR A 202 4.90 1.78 -7.89
C TYR A 202 5.94 1.28 -8.89
N GLY A 203 5.90 -0.02 -9.21
CA GLY A 203 6.77 -0.68 -10.18
C GLY A 203 6.56 -0.09 -11.58
N GLY A 204 5.46 -0.47 -12.22
CA GLY A 204 5.15 0.05 -13.54
C GLY A 204 4.74 -1.04 -14.52
N ASP A 205 5.16 -0.87 -15.77
CA ASP A 205 5.14 -1.91 -16.79
C ASP A 205 6.42 -2.77 -16.69
N ASP A 206 6.31 -4.07 -17.02
CA ASP A 206 7.38 -5.08 -16.99
C ASP A 206 7.67 -5.63 -15.58
N ASP A 207 8.64 -6.56 -15.44
CA ASP A 207 8.79 -7.38 -14.23
C ASP A 207 9.64 -6.67 -13.17
N ASP A 208 9.03 -6.16 -12.11
CA ASP A 208 9.69 -5.31 -11.11
C ASP A 208 10.12 -6.03 -9.82
N THR A 209 11.10 -5.47 -9.13
CA THR A 209 11.50 -5.86 -7.76
C THR A 209 11.31 -4.70 -6.80
N ILE A 210 10.42 -4.86 -5.83
CA ILE A 210 10.00 -3.82 -4.88
C ILE A 210 10.24 -4.29 -3.44
N SER A 211 10.81 -3.42 -2.61
CA SER A 211 10.97 -3.65 -1.16
C SER A 211 10.60 -2.39 -0.38
N GLY A 212 9.64 -2.48 0.55
CA GLY A 212 9.27 -1.37 1.46
C GLY A 212 10.27 -1.17 2.59
N ASN A 213 10.77 -2.28 3.16
CA ASN A 213 11.58 -2.35 4.38
C ASN A 213 10.77 -2.05 5.65
N ASP A 214 11.12 -1.03 6.45
CA ASP A 214 10.48 -0.82 7.75
C ASP A 214 9.31 0.17 7.61
N ASN A 215 8.30 0.03 8.47
CA ASN A 215 7.02 0.77 8.57
C ASN A 215 5.89 0.25 7.69
N HIS A 216 4.99 1.13 7.26
CA HIS A 216 3.64 0.76 6.79
C HIS A 216 3.51 1.22 5.36
N ASP A 217 3.96 0.40 4.43
CA ASP A 217 4.20 0.81 3.07
C ASP A 217 3.01 0.50 2.16
N MET A 218 2.92 1.23 1.05
CA MET A 218 2.02 0.92 -0.05
C MET A 218 2.83 0.54 -1.28
N LEU A 219 2.77 -0.74 -1.65
CA LEU A 219 3.62 -1.33 -2.67
C LEU A 219 2.75 -1.89 -3.80
N ALA A 220 2.96 -1.42 -5.03
CA ALA A 220 2.20 -1.82 -6.19
C ALA A 220 3.11 -2.20 -7.36
N GLY A 221 3.10 -3.46 -7.78
CA GLY A 221 3.85 -3.94 -8.96
C GLY A 221 3.29 -3.40 -10.26
N GLN A 222 1.96 -3.33 -10.34
CA GLN A 222 1.20 -2.91 -11.52
C GLN A 222 1.19 -3.95 -12.63
N ALA A 223 2.01 -3.85 -13.68
CA ALA A 223 1.88 -4.67 -14.88
C ALA A 223 3.13 -5.49 -15.16
N GLY A 224 3.29 -6.62 -14.47
CA GLY A 224 4.45 -7.48 -14.67
C GLY A 224 4.30 -8.79 -13.95
N ASN A 225 5.36 -9.58 -13.89
CA ASN A 225 5.51 -10.64 -12.90
C ASN A 225 6.42 -10.10 -11.80
N ASP A 226 5.80 -9.40 -10.86
CA ASP A 226 6.53 -8.57 -9.90
C ASP A 226 6.93 -9.36 -8.66
N THR A 227 8.04 -8.97 -8.05
CA THR A 227 8.48 -9.46 -6.73
C THR A 227 8.39 -8.33 -5.72
N ILE A 228 7.46 -8.43 -4.77
CA ILE A 228 7.15 -7.37 -3.81
C ILE A 228 7.37 -7.91 -2.39
N THR A 229 8.19 -7.20 -1.60
CA THR A 229 8.38 -7.47 -0.17
C THR A 229 7.99 -6.24 0.64
N GLY A 230 7.07 -6.39 1.60
CA GLY A 230 6.70 -5.35 2.58
C GLY A 230 7.86 -5.05 3.51
N GLY A 231 8.07 -5.93 4.49
CA GLY A 231 9.22 -5.91 5.37
C GLY A 231 8.78 -5.96 6.83
N GLY A 232 8.75 -4.82 7.51
CA GLY A 232 8.30 -4.78 8.90
C GLY A 232 7.31 -3.66 9.15
N GLY A 233 6.14 -3.98 9.66
CA GLY A 233 5.02 -3.06 9.86
C GLY A 233 3.82 -3.52 9.05
N ASN A 234 2.75 -2.73 8.97
CA ASN A 234 1.51 -3.20 8.36
C ASN A 234 1.43 -2.66 6.92
N ASP A 235 1.75 -3.51 5.97
CA ASP A 235 1.93 -3.13 4.58
C ASP A 235 0.67 -3.38 3.74
N THR A 236 0.54 -2.63 2.64
CA THR A 236 -0.46 -2.88 1.61
C THR A 236 0.23 -3.27 0.31
N LEU A 237 0.07 -4.52 -0.10
CA LEU A 237 0.71 -5.10 -1.28
C LEU A 237 -0.33 -5.31 -2.41
N ILE A 238 -0.02 -4.79 -3.59
CA ILE A 238 -0.82 -4.91 -4.81
C ILE A 238 0.07 -5.48 -5.90
N GLY A 239 -0.05 -6.78 -6.19
CA GLY A 239 0.69 -7.38 -7.31
C GLY A 239 0.30 -6.76 -8.65
N GLY A 240 -0.99 -6.77 -8.97
CA GLY A 240 -1.52 -6.20 -10.21
C GLY A 240 -1.77 -7.26 -11.28
N LEU A 241 -1.41 -6.99 -12.53
CA LEU A 241 -1.44 -7.96 -13.62
C LEU A 241 -0.26 -8.94 -13.50
N GLY A 242 -0.22 -9.96 -14.37
CA GLY A 242 0.83 -10.98 -14.39
C GLY A 242 0.93 -11.82 -13.10
N VAL A 243 1.94 -12.69 -13.00
CA VAL A 243 2.08 -13.66 -11.91
C VAL A 243 3.11 -13.14 -10.91
N ASN A 244 2.64 -12.71 -9.74
CA ASN A 244 3.46 -11.99 -8.78
C ASN A 244 3.93 -12.87 -7.63
N THR A 245 5.02 -12.46 -6.98
CA THR A 245 5.48 -12.97 -5.69
C THR A 245 5.33 -11.86 -4.66
N LEU A 246 4.45 -12.05 -3.67
CA LEU A 246 4.15 -11.04 -2.66
C LEU A 246 4.54 -11.57 -1.28
N ALA A 247 5.26 -10.79 -0.48
CA ALA A 247 5.62 -11.16 0.88
C ALA A 247 5.48 -9.97 1.81
N GLY A 248 4.44 -9.93 2.64
CA GLY A 248 4.20 -8.86 3.61
C GLY A 248 5.27 -8.83 4.70
N LYS A 249 5.63 -10.00 5.24
CA LYS A 249 6.62 -10.22 6.30
C LYS A 249 6.07 -9.86 7.69
N ASP A 250 6.77 -9.08 8.50
CA ASP A 250 6.43 -8.90 9.92
C ASP A 250 5.34 -7.83 10.03
N GLY A 251 4.16 -8.11 10.60
CA GLY A 251 3.11 -7.11 10.81
C GLY A 251 1.75 -7.56 10.28
N ASP A 252 0.71 -6.73 10.42
CA ASP A 252 -0.65 -7.06 9.97
C ASP A 252 -0.85 -6.58 8.52
N ASP A 253 -0.53 -7.42 7.54
CA ASP A 253 -0.45 -7.04 6.13
C ASP A 253 -1.77 -7.17 5.37
N THR A 254 -1.91 -6.39 4.31
CA THR A 254 -3.05 -6.43 3.40
C THR A 254 -2.62 -6.68 1.96
N TYR A 255 -3.00 -7.84 1.42
CA TYR A 255 -2.84 -8.19 0.01
C TYR A 255 -4.10 -7.80 -0.75
N LEU A 256 -4.03 -6.75 -1.57
CA LEU A 256 -5.20 -6.17 -2.23
C LEU A 256 -5.31 -6.61 -3.70
N PHE A 257 -6.45 -7.18 -4.05
CA PHE A 257 -6.79 -7.65 -5.39
C PHE A 257 -7.87 -6.75 -6.00
N SER A 258 -7.53 -6.01 -7.06
CA SER A 258 -8.38 -4.92 -7.59
C SER A 258 -8.86 -5.07 -9.04
N ASP A 259 -8.22 -5.90 -9.87
CA ASP A 259 -8.58 -6.04 -11.30
C ASP A 259 -8.65 -7.51 -11.74
N VAL A 260 -7.52 -8.21 -11.71
CA VAL A 260 -7.41 -9.62 -12.06
C VAL A 260 -6.87 -10.37 -10.85
N ILE A 261 -7.41 -11.57 -10.62
CA ILE A 261 -6.79 -12.51 -9.68
C ILE A 261 -5.85 -13.37 -10.51
N ALA A 262 -4.57 -13.04 -10.51
CA ALA A 262 -3.55 -13.85 -11.15
C ALA A 262 -3.10 -15.00 -10.24
N SER A 263 -2.24 -15.89 -10.75
CA SER A 263 -1.72 -17.02 -9.95
C SER A 263 -0.57 -16.59 -9.05
N ASP A 264 -0.79 -15.54 -8.26
CA ASP A 264 0.21 -14.96 -7.37
C ASP A 264 0.65 -15.96 -6.30
N GLU A 265 1.93 -15.94 -5.97
CA GLU A 265 2.53 -16.62 -4.82
C GLU A 265 2.60 -15.63 -3.66
N ILE A 266 2.03 -15.99 -2.51
CA ILE A 266 2.05 -15.13 -1.32
C ILE A 266 2.81 -15.85 -0.21
N ASP A 267 3.89 -15.22 0.27
CA ASP A 267 4.73 -15.69 1.37
C ASP A 267 4.54 -14.81 2.60
N ASP A 268 3.70 -15.28 3.50
CA ASP A 268 3.25 -14.57 4.69
C ASP A 268 3.89 -15.16 5.98
N THR A 269 5.18 -15.48 5.88
CA THR A 269 5.89 -16.17 6.97
C THR A 269 6.32 -15.27 8.14
N GLY A 270 6.17 -13.95 8.05
CA GLY A 270 6.64 -13.00 9.07
C GLY A 270 5.70 -12.80 10.26
N GLY A 271 4.45 -13.28 10.16
CA GLY A 271 3.51 -13.36 11.27
C GLY A 271 2.86 -12.01 11.59
N GLY A 272 1.61 -12.09 12.04
CA GLY A 272 0.72 -10.94 12.09
C GLY A 272 -0.71 -11.44 12.06
N SER A 273 -1.64 -10.55 11.70
CA SER A 273 -3.01 -10.90 11.34
C SER A 273 -3.30 -10.39 9.94
N ASP A 274 -3.08 -11.25 8.95
CA ASP A 274 -2.98 -10.83 7.56
C ASP A 274 -4.32 -10.96 6.81
N VAL A 275 -4.51 -10.11 5.80
CA VAL A 275 -5.76 -9.98 5.05
C VAL A 275 -5.55 -10.09 3.55
N ALA A 276 -6.17 -11.08 2.92
CA ALA A 276 -6.41 -11.08 1.48
C ALA A 276 -7.71 -10.32 1.17
N ASN A 277 -7.62 -9.18 0.48
CA ASN A 277 -8.72 -8.25 0.24
C ASN A 277 -9.20 -8.28 -1.22
N PHE A 278 -10.43 -8.74 -1.41
CA PHE A 278 -11.15 -8.86 -2.68
C PHE A 278 -12.35 -7.89 -2.78
N THR A 279 -12.38 -6.83 -1.97
CA THR A 279 -13.53 -5.91 -1.92
C THR A 279 -13.82 -5.18 -3.23
N ALA A 280 -12.84 -5.08 -4.12
CA ALA A 280 -13.00 -4.49 -5.45
C ALA A 280 -13.91 -5.32 -6.36
N PHE A 281 -14.07 -6.62 -6.11
CA PHE A 281 -14.90 -7.50 -6.93
C PHE A 281 -16.39 -7.31 -6.60
N THR A 282 -17.21 -7.13 -7.64
CA THR A 282 -18.67 -6.97 -7.52
C THR A 282 -19.45 -8.20 -8.01
N SER A 283 -18.74 -9.14 -8.63
CA SER A 283 -19.24 -10.43 -9.06
C SER A 283 -19.08 -11.47 -7.94
N ASN A 284 -19.92 -12.51 -7.98
CA ASN A 284 -19.77 -13.67 -7.11
C ASN A 284 -18.37 -14.30 -7.25
N LEU A 285 -17.69 -14.45 -6.13
CA LEU A 285 -16.46 -15.21 -5.97
C LEU A 285 -16.75 -16.53 -5.26
N THR A 286 -16.04 -17.57 -5.66
CA THR A 286 -15.94 -18.80 -4.88
C THR A 286 -14.50 -18.96 -4.42
N LEU A 287 -14.29 -18.84 -3.11
CA LEU A 287 -13.02 -19.02 -2.43
C LEU A 287 -12.93 -20.49 -1.99
N LEU A 288 -11.94 -21.20 -2.49
CA LEU A 288 -11.70 -22.62 -2.25
C LEU A 288 -10.47 -22.73 -1.36
N VAL A 289 -10.65 -23.02 -0.08
CA VAL A 289 -9.53 -23.10 0.86
C VAL A 289 -9.19 -24.57 1.10
N GLY A 290 -7.97 -24.98 0.74
CA GLY A 290 -7.47 -26.35 0.88
C GLY A 290 -6.67 -26.59 2.17
N ASN A 291 -6.38 -27.86 2.47
CA ASN A 291 -5.50 -28.22 3.59
C ASN A 291 -4.03 -27.74 3.36
N ALA A 292 -3.20 -27.77 4.41
CA ALA A 292 -1.87 -27.13 4.59
C ALA A 292 -0.82 -27.12 3.45
N ASN A 293 -1.07 -27.72 2.28
CA ASN A 293 -0.21 -27.63 1.08
C ASN A 293 -1.04 -27.42 -0.22
N ALA A 294 -2.32 -27.11 -0.12
CA ALA A 294 -3.24 -26.98 -1.24
C ALA A 294 -3.55 -25.51 -1.45
N ALA A 295 -3.35 -25.06 -2.68
CA ALA A 295 -3.55 -23.68 -3.03
C ALA A 295 -4.98 -23.20 -2.69
N VAL A 296 -5.08 -22.02 -2.07
CA VAL A 296 -6.35 -21.29 -1.97
C VAL A 296 -6.74 -20.89 -3.37
N VAL A 297 -7.89 -21.35 -3.84
CA VAL A 297 -8.32 -21.07 -5.20
C VAL A 297 -9.47 -20.08 -5.20
N VAL A 298 -9.33 -18.94 -5.87
CA VAL A 298 -10.48 -18.05 -6.11
C VAL A 298 -10.97 -18.21 -7.53
N SER A 299 -12.28 -18.38 -7.66
CA SER A 299 -12.96 -18.50 -8.95
C SER A 299 -14.10 -17.51 -9.07
N GLN A 300 -14.20 -16.87 -10.24
CA GLN A 300 -15.29 -15.97 -10.61
C GLN A 300 -16.20 -16.69 -11.62
N GLY A 301 -17.28 -17.31 -11.13
CA GLY A 301 -18.12 -18.20 -11.94
C GLY A 301 -17.35 -19.40 -12.54
N ALA A 302 -17.67 -19.82 -13.77
CA ALA A 302 -17.08 -21.00 -14.40
C ALA A 302 -15.74 -20.75 -15.16
N ARG A 303 -15.07 -19.63 -14.93
CA ARG A 303 -14.08 -19.10 -15.89
C ARG A 303 -12.70 -18.78 -15.35
N PHE A 304 -12.47 -18.83 -14.05
CA PHE A 304 -11.18 -18.45 -13.49
C PHE A 304 -10.82 -19.36 -12.32
N GLN A 305 -9.56 -19.76 -12.24
CA GLN A 305 -8.99 -20.56 -11.18
C GLN A 305 -7.61 -19.97 -10.87
N ALA A 306 -7.56 -18.94 -10.02
CA ALA A 306 -6.29 -18.50 -9.46
C ALA A 306 -5.98 -19.42 -8.29
N ALA A 307 -4.75 -19.88 -8.12
CA ALA A 307 -4.34 -20.75 -7.02
C ALA A 307 -3.23 -20.03 -6.25
N PHE A 308 -3.55 -19.50 -5.06
CA PHE A 308 -2.56 -18.95 -4.14
C PHE A 308 -1.96 -20.09 -3.34
N VAL A 309 -0.65 -20.21 -3.27
CA VAL A 309 -0.04 -21.13 -2.31
C VAL A 309 0.01 -20.43 -0.96
N THR A 310 -1.09 -20.45 -0.19
CA THR A 310 -1.10 -19.88 1.17
C THR A 310 -1.59 -20.88 2.19
N ASP A 311 -0.75 -21.18 3.17
CA ASP A 311 -1.13 -21.81 4.43
C ASP A 311 -1.04 -20.82 5.61
N GLN A 312 -0.86 -19.52 5.32
CA GLN A 312 -0.49 -18.49 6.31
C GLN A 312 -1.51 -17.34 6.48
N ILE A 313 -2.23 -16.87 5.43
CA ILE A 313 -3.19 -15.75 5.59
C ILE A 313 -4.39 -16.11 6.49
N GLU A 314 -4.63 -15.32 7.56
CA GLU A 314 -5.74 -15.53 8.51
C GLU A 314 -7.09 -15.04 8.02
N SER A 315 -7.16 -13.94 7.26
CA SER A 315 -8.43 -13.29 6.90
C SER A 315 -8.61 -13.09 5.41
N TYR A 316 -9.84 -13.29 4.93
CA TYR A 316 -10.25 -13.06 3.55
C TYR A 316 -11.44 -12.12 3.54
N LEU A 317 -11.26 -10.92 3.01
CA LEU A 317 -12.31 -9.91 2.89
C LEU A 317 -12.86 -9.94 1.46
N LEU A 318 -14.12 -10.31 1.30
CA LEU A 318 -14.74 -10.53 0.00
C LEU A 318 -15.54 -9.31 -0.50
N GLY A 319 -15.92 -9.41 -1.78
CA GLY A 319 -16.56 -8.36 -2.56
C GLY A 319 -18.00 -8.09 -2.16
N SER A 320 -18.77 -7.41 -3.02
CA SER A 320 -20.22 -7.22 -2.82
C SER A 320 -21.07 -8.30 -3.50
N GLY A 321 -20.42 -9.27 -4.14
CA GLY A 321 -21.04 -10.38 -4.85
C GLY A 321 -21.77 -11.33 -3.91
N ALA A 322 -22.51 -12.29 -4.46
CA ALA A 322 -22.99 -13.43 -3.69
C ALA A 322 -21.86 -14.46 -3.56
N ASP A 323 -21.03 -14.29 -2.53
CA ASP A 323 -19.76 -14.99 -2.43
C ASP A 323 -19.92 -16.35 -1.71
N THR A 324 -19.13 -17.34 -2.11
CA THR A 324 -19.17 -18.69 -1.55
C THR A 324 -17.80 -19.11 -1.08
N LEU A 325 -17.68 -19.56 0.16
CA LEU A 325 -16.51 -20.26 0.66
C LEU A 325 -16.73 -21.76 0.52
N GLU A 326 -15.78 -22.47 -0.09
CA GLU A 326 -15.70 -23.93 -0.10
C GLU A 326 -14.42 -24.38 0.60
N ILE A 327 -14.54 -25.17 1.66
CA ILE A 327 -13.41 -25.81 2.33
C ILE A 327 -13.19 -27.17 1.67
N LYS A 328 -11.96 -27.40 1.17
CA LYS A 328 -11.59 -28.61 0.41
C LYS A 328 -10.60 -29.49 1.18
N ASP A 329 -10.83 -30.80 1.12
CA ASP A 329 -9.80 -31.82 1.41
C ASP A 329 -9.46 -32.56 0.11
N GLY A 330 -8.32 -32.23 -0.48
CA GLY A 330 -7.98 -32.64 -1.84
C GLY A 330 -9.01 -32.14 -2.85
N SER A 331 -9.69 -33.04 -3.56
CA SER A 331 -10.74 -32.68 -4.53
C SER A 331 -12.16 -32.58 -3.93
N SER A 332 -12.33 -32.92 -2.66
CA SER A 332 -13.65 -33.03 -2.02
C SER A 332 -14.00 -31.75 -1.26
N THR A 333 -15.21 -31.22 -1.42
CA THR A 333 -15.77 -30.20 -0.51
C THR A 333 -16.19 -30.86 0.78
N ILE A 334 -15.68 -30.36 1.91
CA ILE A 334 -16.04 -30.83 3.26
C ILE A 334 -16.87 -29.80 4.02
N GLY A 335 -16.92 -28.55 3.54
CA GLY A 335 -17.82 -27.54 4.04
C GLY A 335 -18.01 -26.44 3.01
N SER A 336 -19.20 -25.84 2.96
CA SER A 336 -19.44 -24.64 2.17
C SER A 336 -20.26 -23.62 2.94
N VAL A 337 -19.86 -22.35 2.84
CA VAL A 337 -20.60 -21.22 3.41
C VAL A 337 -20.96 -20.27 2.29
N ASP A 338 -22.26 -20.11 2.05
CA ASP A 338 -22.78 -19.00 1.25
C ASP A 338 -22.74 -17.75 2.13
N ALA A 339 -21.88 -16.80 1.78
CA ALA A 339 -21.72 -15.55 2.50
C ALA A 339 -22.86 -14.55 2.19
N GLY A 340 -23.64 -14.81 1.14
CA GLY A 340 -24.73 -13.94 0.71
C GLY A 340 -24.19 -12.73 -0.04
N ASN A 341 -25.03 -11.69 -0.23
CA ASN A 341 -24.62 -10.47 -0.92
C ASN A 341 -24.04 -9.45 0.08
N GLY A 342 -23.05 -8.69 -0.37
CA GLY A 342 -22.43 -7.62 0.41
C GLY A 342 -21.01 -7.97 0.83
N THR A 343 -20.30 -7.02 1.46
CA THR A 343 -18.92 -7.25 1.91
C THR A 343 -18.87 -8.26 3.04
N ASP A 344 -18.19 -9.38 2.80
CA ASP A 344 -18.09 -10.48 3.76
C ASP A 344 -16.68 -10.62 4.31
N LEU A 345 -16.54 -10.77 5.64
CA LEU A 345 -15.25 -11.07 6.27
C LEU A 345 -15.22 -12.52 6.72
N LEU A 346 -14.32 -13.27 6.13
CA LEU A 346 -13.98 -14.62 6.56
C LEU A 346 -12.70 -14.56 7.39
N THR A 347 -12.76 -15.00 8.64
CA THR A 347 -11.58 -15.08 9.50
C THR A 347 -11.35 -16.54 9.91
N TYR A 348 -10.16 -17.04 9.60
CA TYR A 348 -9.67 -18.30 10.09
C TYR A 348 -8.83 -18.07 11.35
N GLN A 349 -9.22 -18.69 12.46
CA GLN A 349 -8.46 -18.69 13.72
C GLN A 349 -7.96 -20.12 13.96
N GLY A 350 -6.93 -20.55 13.24
CA GLY A 350 -6.39 -21.91 13.42
C GLY A 350 -4.87 -21.95 13.28
N GLY A 351 -4.20 -22.19 14.41
CA GLY A 351 -2.76 -22.10 14.55
C GLY A 351 -1.94 -23.04 13.65
N THR A 352 -0.65 -22.70 13.62
CA THR A 352 0.51 -23.13 12.81
C THR A 352 0.78 -24.63 12.55
N SER A 353 -0.21 -25.54 12.55
CA SER A 353 0.09 -26.95 12.26
C SER A 353 -1.07 -27.83 11.72
N GLY A 354 -1.04 -28.05 10.40
CA GLY A 354 -1.44 -29.31 9.75
C GLY A 354 -2.91 -29.74 9.80
N LEU A 355 -3.20 -30.87 9.14
CA LEU A 355 -4.54 -31.43 8.82
C LEU A 355 -5.58 -31.48 9.97
N ALA A 356 -5.17 -31.35 11.23
CA ALA A 356 -6.07 -31.38 12.40
C ALA A 356 -6.56 -29.99 12.86
N ALA A 357 -5.95 -28.90 12.37
CA ALA A 357 -6.31 -27.52 12.72
C ALA A 357 -7.56 -27.01 11.97
N TRP A 358 -7.81 -27.52 10.76
CA TRP A 358 -8.92 -27.09 9.89
C TRP A 358 -10.31 -27.55 10.34
N THR A 359 -10.39 -28.49 11.28
CA THR A 359 -11.65 -28.95 11.87
C THR A 359 -12.09 -28.16 13.11
N THR A 360 -11.25 -27.23 13.61
CA THR A 360 -11.49 -26.49 14.87
C THR A 360 -11.00 -25.06 14.73
N GLY A 361 -11.84 -24.12 14.26
CA GLY A 361 -11.49 -22.69 14.28
C GLY A 361 -12.01 -21.77 13.17
N VAL A 362 -12.77 -22.27 12.19
CA VAL A 362 -13.35 -21.39 11.15
C VAL A 362 -14.52 -20.59 11.74
N SER A 363 -14.40 -19.27 11.81
CA SER A 363 -15.48 -18.35 12.16
C SER A 363 -15.84 -17.47 10.97
N VAL A 364 -17.09 -17.56 10.50
CA VAL A 364 -17.59 -16.67 9.44
C VAL A 364 -18.33 -15.52 10.09
N SER A 365 -17.86 -14.29 9.89
CA SER A 365 -18.49 -13.07 10.39
C SER A 365 -19.08 -12.28 9.23
N LEU A 366 -20.38 -12.49 8.96
CA LEU A 366 -21.10 -11.76 7.93
C LEU A 366 -21.35 -10.32 8.40
N ALA A 367 -20.94 -9.31 7.64
CA ALA A 367 -21.18 -7.92 8.00
C ALA A 367 -22.69 -7.59 7.94
N ALA A 368 -23.17 -6.80 8.90
CA ALA A 368 -24.58 -6.42 8.99
C ALA A 368 -24.98 -5.41 7.90
N GLY A 369 -25.12 -5.86 6.65
CA GLY A 369 -25.65 -5.08 5.54
C GLY A 369 -27.04 -5.57 5.16
N THR A 370 -28.08 -4.82 5.53
CA THR A 370 -29.50 -4.87 5.09
C THR A 370 -29.95 -6.04 4.19
N ALA A 371 -29.72 -7.28 4.59
CA ALA A 371 -30.19 -8.46 3.86
C ALA A 371 -31.68 -8.66 4.16
N THR A 372 -32.54 -7.91 3.45
CA THR A 372 -33.95 -8.26 3.36
C THR A 372 -34.08 -9.46 2.42
N GLY A 373 -33.88 -10.68 2.94
CA GLY A 373 -34.20 -11.91 2.22
C GLY A 373 -33.21 -13.05 2.42
N PHE A 374 -33.50 -13.88 3.44
CA PHE A 374 -33.11 -15.29 3.60
C PHE A 374 -31.63 -15.72 3.42
N GLY A 375 -30.97 -15.94 4.55
CA GLY A 375 -30.44 -17.26 4.93
C GLY A 375 -29.04 -17.64 4.45
N ALA A 376 -28.01 -17.20 5.17
CA ALA A 376 -26.72 -17.89 5.15
C ALA A 376 -26.95 -19.37 5.50
N THR A 377 -26.60 -20.28 4.59
CA THR A 377 -26.77 -21.72 4.77
C THR A 377 -25.39 -22.33 4.92
N LEU A 378 -25.04 -22.72 6.15
CA LEU A 378 -23.83 -23.47 6.47
C LEU A 378 -24.10 -24.96 6.20
N ASN A 379 -23.64 -25.47 5.06
CA ASN A 379 -23.70 -26.89 4.74
C ASN A 379 -22.39 -27.56 5.17
N VAL A 380 -22.50 -28.46 6.15
CA VAL A 380 -21.38 -29.19 6.74
C VAL A 380 -21.58 -30.65 6.42
N GLU A 381 -20.82 -31.17 5.46
CA GLU A 381 -20.76 -32.59 5.16
C GLU A 381 -19.52 -33.18 5.84
N ASP A 382 -19.71 -33.90 6.95
CA ASP A 382 -18.66 -34.67 7.66
C ASP A 382 -17.66 -33.87 8.53
N ALA A 383 -18.14 -32.91 9.34
CA ALA A 383 -17.30 -32.35 10.42
C ALA A 383 -17.19 -33.33 11.60
N SER A 384 -15.95 -33.64 12.01
CA SER A 384 -15.65 -34.48 13.18
C SER A 384 -15.49 -33.70 14.49
N ALA A 385 -15.74 -32.37 14.46
CA ALA A 385 -15.59 -31.45 15.58
C ALA A 385 -16.63 -30.30 15.52
N PRO A 386 -16.95 -29.64 16.65
CA PRO A 386 -17.94 -28.56 16.72
C PRO A 386 -17.46 -27.30 15.99
N ILE A 387 -18.36 -26.70 15.20
CA ILE A 387 -18.13 -25.43 14.50
C ILE A 387 -18.61 -24.27 15.38
N LEU A 388 -17.75 -23.26 15.55
CA LEU A 388 -18.05 -22.05 16.32
C LEU A 388 -18.55 -20.96 15.37
N VAL A 389 -19.81 -20.55 15.53
CA VAL A 389 -20.43 -19.45 14.76
C VAL A 389 -20.77 -18.34 15.74
N THR A 390 -20.17 -17.16 15.59
CA THR A 390 -20.45 -15.99 16.42
C THR A 390 -20.99 -14.84 15.56
N GLN A 391 -22.08 -14.20 15.98
CA GLN A 391 -22.52 -12.92 15.44
C GLN A 391 -23.16 -12.06 16.55
N GLY A 392 -23.11 -10.74 16.39
CA GLY A 392 -23.75 -9.79 17.28
C GLY A 392 -25.28 -9.94 17.34
N SER A 393 -25.82 -9.94 18.56
CA SER A 393 -27.21 -9.70 19.03
C SER A 393 -28.42 -10.41 18.40
N SER A 394 -28.36 -11.10 17.25
CA SER A 394 -29.42 -12.03 16.82
C SER A 394 -29.01 -12.88 15.62
N PHE A 395 -28.90 -14.20 15.81
CA PHE A 395 -28.59 -15.16 14.76
C PHE A 395 -29.76 -16.12 14.48
N GLN A 396 -29.93 -16.52 13.20
CA GLN A 396 -30.76 -17.65 12.79
C GLN A 396 -29.97 -18.54 11.81
N ALA A 397 -29.46 -19.69 12.28
CA ALA A 397 -29.01 -20.77 11.41
C ALA A 397 -30.14 -21.77 11.16
N ALA A 398 -30.22 -22.27 9.92
CA ALA A 398 -30.93 -23.50 9.59
C ALA A 398 -29.89 -24.57 9.28
N PHE A 399 -29.78 -25.59 10.13
CA PHE A 399 -28.90 -26.74 9.90
C PHE A 399 -29.66 -27.86 9.19
N VAL A 400 -29.09 -28.42 8.13
CA VAL A 400 -29.63 -29.62 7.46
C VAL A 400 -28.59 -30.74 7.59
N THR A 401 -28.56 -31.41 8.74
CA THR A 401 -27.68 -32.57 8.95
C THR A 401 -28.26 -33.51 10.00
N ASP A 402 -28.02 -34.81 9.83
CA ASP A 402 -28.37 -35.89 10.75
C ASP A 402 -27.26 -36.19 11.79
N LYS A 403 -26.22 -35.33 11.88
CA LYS A 403 -24.99 -35.59 12.65
C LYS A 403 -24.40 -34.34 13.34
N ILE A 404 -25.21 -33.50 13.99
CA ILE A 404 -24.67 -32.45 14.89
C ILE A 404 -24.78 -32.95 16.34
N GLU A 405 -23.65 -33.28 16.95
CA GLU A 405 -23.59 -33.72 18.36
C GLU A 405 -23.50 -32.56 19.38
N SER A 406 -22.97 -31.39 19.00
CA SER A 406 -22.85 -30.22 19.90
C SER A 406 -22.69 -28.89 19.16
N VAL A 407 -23.15 -27.80 19.79
CA VAL A 407 -23.00 -26.41 19.31
C VAL A 407 -22.39 -25.57 20.43
N LEU A 408 -21.34 -24.79 20.12
CA LEU A 408 -20.71 -23.86 21.05
C LEU A 408 -21.24 -22.45 20.77
N LEU A 409 -21.82 -21.81 21.79
CA LEU A 409 -22.33 -20.44 21.71
C LEU A 409 -21.29 -19.49 22.34
N GLY A 410 -21.10 -18.33 21.71
CA GLY A 410 -20.10 -17.34 22.12
C GLY A 410 -20.46 -16.63 23.41
N SER A 411 -19.76 -15.53 23.71
CA SER A 411 -20.15 -14.64 24.81
C SER A 411 -21.10 -13.56 24.32
N GLY A 412 -22.33 -13.54 24.84
CA GLY A 412 -23.40 -12.62 24.46
C GLY A 412 -24.75 -13.27 24.78
N SER A 413 -25.86 -12.51 24.77
CA SER A 413 -27.20 -13.09 25.00
C SER A 413 -27.61 -13.95 23.80
N ASP A 414 -27.19 -15.21 23.81
CA ASP A 414 -27.36 -16.12 22.69
C ASP A 414 -28.57 -17.04 22.90
N THR A 415 -29.43 -17.16 21.87
CA THR A 415 -30.56 -18.08 21.88
C THR A 415 -30.43 -19.06 20.72
N LEU A 416 -30.29 -20.34 21.02
CA LEU A 416 -30.33 -21.42 20.04
C LEU A 416 -31.78 -21.88 19.85
N GLU A 417 -32.37 -21.60 18.68
CA GLU A 417 -33.67 -22.14 18.30
C GLU A 417 -33.53 -23.37 17.39
N ILE A 418 -34.12 -24.49 17.81
CA ILE A 418 -34.25 -25.69 17.00
C ILE A 418 -35.63 -25.68 16.36
N LYS A 419 -35.70 -25.73 15.03
CA LYS A 419 -36.96 -25.66 14.25
C LYS A 419 -37.18 -26.92 13.43
N GLU A 420 -38.44 -27.34 13.33
CA GLU A 420 -38.91 -28.31 12.33
C GLU A 420 -39.86 -27.57 11.38
N GLY A 421 -39.40 -27.33 10.15
CA GLY A 421 -40.10 -26.45 9.21
C GLY A 421 -40.19 -25.01 9.74
N SER A 422 -41.40 -24.46 9.82
CA SER A 422 -41.64 -23.09 10.34
C SER A 422 -41.93 -23.05 11.85
N SER A 423 -41.82 -24.17 12.56
CA SER A 423 -42.18 -24.28 13.98
C SER A 423 -40.94 -24.48 14.86
N THR A 424 -40.78 -23.65 15.88
CA THR A 424 -39.76 -23.84 16.92
C THR A 424 -40.14 -25.01 17.82
N ILE A 425 -39.27 -26.01 17.91
CA ILE A 425 -39.46 -27.24 18.68
C ILE A 425 -38.63 -27.26 19.96
N ALA A 426 -37.52 -26.51 20.04
CA ALA A 426 -36.79 -26.24 21.27
C ALA A 426 -36.09 -24.88 21.20
N SER A 427 -35.90 -24.23 22.34
CA SER A 427 -35.12 -22.99 22.46
C SER A 427 -34.24 -23.07 23.70
N VAL A 428 -32.95 -22.81 23.55
CA VAL A 428 -31.98 -22.75 24.66
C VAL A 428 -31.46 -21.32 24.75
N ASP A 429 -31.66 -20.70 25.91
CA ASP A 429 -31.04 -19.41 26.26
C ASP A 429 -29.75 -19.71 27.00
N ALA A 430 -28.62 -19.35 26.39
CA ALA A 430 -27.28 -19.55 26.95
C ALA A 430 -26.88 -18.45 27.95
N GLY A 431 -27.68 -17.39 28.14
CA GLY A 431 -27.26 -16.29 29.01
C GLY A 431 -26.08 -15.52 28.41
N ASN A 432 -25.16 -14.98 29.24
CA ASN A 432 -24.07 -14.09 28.79
C ASN A 432 -22.68 -14.76 28.85
N SER A 433 -22.61 -16.08 29.03
CA SER A 433 -21.38 -16.86 29.11
C SER A 433 -21.14 -17.63 27.81
N THR A 434 -19.94 -18.19 27.66
CA THR A 434 -19.69 -19.22 26.65
C THR A 434 -20.32 -20.53 27.11
N ASP A 435 -21.30 -21.03 26.37
CA ASP A 435 -22.08 -22.20 26.76
C ASP A 435 -21.99 -23.29 25.68
N LEU A 436 -21.74 -24.53 26.13
CA LEU A 436 -21.62 -25.71 25.26
C LEU A 436 -22.92 -26.50 25.32
N VAL A 437 -23.75 -26.40 24.28
CA VAL A 437 -24.98 -27.18 24.18
C VAL A 437 -24.66 -28.53 23.54
N SER A 438 -24.87 -29.62 24.27
CA SER A 438 -24.58 -30.99 23.79
C SER A 438 -25.82 -31.88 23.78
N TYR A 439 -25.96 -32.69 22.74
CA TYR A 439 -27.02 -33.69 22.62
C TYR A 439 -26.47 -35.08 22.98
N GLN A 440 -27.06 -35.75 23.98
CA GLN A 440 -26.76 -37.16 24.29
C GLN A 440 -27.95 -38.05 23.96
N GLY A 441 -28.00 -38.57 22.73
CA GLY A 441 -28.97 -39.57 22.29
C GLY A 441 -28.44 -40.40 21.12
N ALA A 442 -28.75 -41.70 21.10
CA ALA A 442 -28.37 -42.58 20.00
C ALA A 442 -29.15 -42.21 18.72
N VAL A 443 -28.43 -42.00 17.63
CA VAL A 443 -28.96 -41.52 16.35
C VAL A 443 -29.84 -42.58 15.69
N SER A 444 -31.16 -42.34 15.65
CA SER A 444 -32.02 -42.92 14.61
C SER A 444 -33.26 -42.05 14.35
N GLY A 445 -33.19 -41.20 13.33
CA GLY A 445 -34.34 -40.47 12.77
C GLY A 445 -34.63 -39.10 13.39
N TRP A 446 -35.31 -38.25 12.60
CA TRP A 446 -35.63 -36.83 12.87
C TRP A 446 -36.40 -36.54 14.17
N ALA A 447 -36.88 -37.56 14.88
CA ALA A 447 -37.78 -37.41 16.03
C ALA A 447 -37.07 -37.32 17.40
N ALA A 448 -35.74 -37.17 17.46
CA ALA A 448 -34.98 -37.44 18.70
C ALA A 448 -34.67 -36.20 19.58
N TRP A 449 -35.04 -34.98 19.19
CA TRP A 449 -34.75 -33.76 19.95
C TRP A 449 -35.69 -33.48 21.15
N THR A 450 -36.56 -34.41 21.53
CA THR A 450 -37.62 -34.14 22.52
C THR A 450 -37.30 -34.53 23.97
N SER A 451 -36.13 -35.06 24.30
CA SER A 451 -35.95 -35.67 25.64
C SER A 451 -34.70 -35.33 26.45
N SER A 452 -33.63 -34.75 25.88
CA SER A 452 -32.41 -34.48 26.68
C SER A 452 -31.53 -33.42 26.02
N VAL A 453 -31.80 -32.15 26.28
CA VAL A 453 -30.85 -31.06 25.98
C VAL A 453 -30.13 -30.77 27.29
N ASN A 454 -28.80 -30.95 27.32
CA ASN A 454 -27.96 -30.47 28.41
C ASN A 454 -27.27 -29.19 27.95
N VAL A 455 -27.45 -28.14 28.74
CA VAL A 455 -26.73 -26.87 28.66
C VAL A 455 -25.60 -26.92 29.69
#